data_AF-A0A2S7IPW7-F1
#
_entry.id   AF-A0A2S7IPW7-F1
#
_cell.length_a   1.000
_cell.length_b   1.000
_cell.length_c   1.000
_cell.angle_alpha   90.00
_cell.angle_beta   90.00
_cell.angle_gamma   90.00
#
_symmetry.space_group_name_H-M   'P 1'
#
loop_
_entity.id
_entity.type
_entity.pdbx_description
1 polymer ?
#
loop_
_entity_poly.entity_id
_entity_poly.type
_entity_poly.pdbx_seq_one_letter_code
_entity_poly.pdbx_strand_id
1 'polypeptide(L)'
;MIMRSKEGYTIYLQDFMRNIYVVCPSCHKQAIVQQTSTFRITCFSCGYSKLEKNYRAAGLSSFGGYTLWLTTECHGNELWAYNYEHLAFLRLHVEAKLRERNGVEMSNQTLASRLPRWMLSKKYRQDVLKSIIRLERKR
;
A
#
# COMPACT_ATOMS: atom_id res chain seq x y z
N MET A 1 -13.84 -10.56 8.23
CA MET A 1 -12.98 -11.76 8.21
C MET A 1 -11.66 -11.36 8.85
N ILE A 2 -11.44 -11.76 10.10
CA ILE A 2 -10.23 -11.44 10.86
C ILE A 2 -9.10 -12.27 10.24
N MET A 3 -8.08 -11.64 9.67
CA MET A 3 -6.85 -12.33 9.27
C MET A 3 -6.16 -12.78 10.55
N ARG A 4 -6.49 -14.00 10.99
CA ARG A 4 -5.83 -14.69 12.09
C ARG A 4 -4.42 -15.01 11.64
N SER A 5 -3.45 -14.53 12.40
CA SER A 5 -2.05 -14.94 12.36
C SER A 5 -1.94 -16.41 12.77
N LYS A 6 -2.12 -17.33 11.82
CA LYS A 6 -1.68 -18.71 11.93
C LYS A 6 -1.12 -19.11 10.56
N GLU A 7 0.14 -19.56 10.60
CA GLU A 7 1.00 -19.99 9.48
C GLU A 7 2.00 -18.93 8.99
N GLY A 8 3.28 -19.28 9.10
CA GLY A 8 4.46 -18.47 8.80
C GLY A 8 4.66 -18.21 7.30
N TYR A 9 3.65 -17.67 6.63
CA TYR A 9 3.81 -17.18 5.27
C TYR A 9 4.51 -15.82 5.29
N THR A 10 5.65 -15.75 4.62
CA THR A 10 6.40 -14.51 4.42
C THR A 10 5.61 -13.59 3.50
N ILE A 11 5.19 -12.44 4.01
CA ILE A 11 4.47 -11.42 3.22
C ILE A 11 5.48 -10.57 2.44
N TYR A 12 5.27 -10.46 1.13
CA TYR A 12 6.03 -9.65 0.19
C TYR A 12 5.14 -8.55 -0.42
N LEU A 13 5.76 -7.49 -0.94
CA LEU A 13 5.03 -6.39 -1.59
C LEU A 13 4.19 -6.87 -2.78
N GLN A 14 4.69 -7.88 -3.51
CA GLN A 14 4.03 -8.49 -4.67
C GLN A 14 2.70 -9.15 -4.35
N ASP A 15 2.48 -9.58 -3.10
CA ASP A 15 1.24 -10.23 -2.68
C ASP A 15 0.05 -9.26 -2.79
N PHE A 16 0.31 -7.96 -2.78
CA PHE A 16 -0.70 -6.91 -2.89
C PHE A 16 -0.83 -6.34 -4.31
N MET A 17 -0.07 -6.83 -5.29
CA MET A 17 -0.03 -6.24 -6.64
C MET A 17 -1.16 -6.68 -7.56
N ARG A 18 -1.96 -7.69 -7.17
CA ARG A 18 -3.09 -8.20 -7.98
C ARG A 18 -4.10 -7.11 -8.34
N ASN A 19 -4.42 -6.27 -7.37
CA ASN A 19 -5.39 -5.18 -7.48
C ASN A 19 -4.75 -3.93 -6.89
N ILE A 20 -4.47 -2.93 -7.71
CA ILE A 20 -3.81 -1.69 -7.28
C ILE A 20 -4.76 -0.52 -7.52
N TYR A 21 -5.01 0.28 -6.49
CA TYR A 21 -5.86 1.46 -6.60
C TYR A 21 -5.06 2.67 -7.04
N VAL A 22 -5.53 3.31 -8.10
CA VAL A 22 -4.91 4.49 -8.69
C VAL A 22 -5.93 5.61 -8.88
N VAL A 23 -5.45 6.83 -9.07
CA VAL A 23 -6.29 7.97 -9.49
C VAL A 23 -6.62 7.81 -10.96
N CYS A 24 -7.91 7.83 -11.30
CA CYS A 24 -8.35 7.81 -12.69
C CYS A 24 -7.86 9.07 -13.42
N PRO A 25 -7.17 8.96 -14.57
CA PRO A 25 -6.69 10.14 -15.31
C PRO A 25 -7.83 10.95 -15.96
N SER A 26 -9.02 10.36 -16.09
CA SER A 26 -10.18 11.02 -16.74
C SER A 26 -11.06 11.77 -15.74
N CYS A 27 -11.38 11.16 -14.59
CA CYS A 27 -12.33 11.76 -13.63
C CYS A 27 -11.76 11.98 -12.23
N HIS A 28 -10.49 11.66 -12.01
CA HIS A 28 -9.78 11.78 -10.72
C HIS A 28 -10.40 10.99 -9.55
N LYS A 29 -11.41 10.15 -9.79
CA LYS A 29 -11.94 9.18 -8.81
C LYS A 29 -11.10 7.91 -8.78
N GLN A 30 -11.41 7.01 -7.86
CA GLN A 30 -10.72 5.73 -7.75
C GLN A 30 -10.86 4.90 -9.03
N ALA A 31 -9.74 4.36 -9.50
CA ALA A 31 -9.65 3.34 -10.52
C ALA A 31 -8.84 2.14 -10.00
N ILE A 32 -9.01 1.00 -10.65
CA ILE A 32 -8.29 -0.23 -10.33
C ILE A 32 -7.37 -0.60 -11.49
N VAL A 33 -6.13 -0.94 -11.17
CA VAL A 33 -5.20 -1.63 -12.06
C VAL A 33 -5.18 -3.10 -11.66
N GLN A 34 -5.50 -3.97 -12.61
CA GLN A 34 -5.42 -5.42 -12.42
C GLN A 34 -4.19 -5.95 -13.13
N GLN A 35 -3.29 -6.60 -12.39
CA GLN A 35 -2.06 -7.14 -12.93
C GLN A 35 -2.22 -8.61 -13.31
N THR A 36 -2.05 -8.92 -14.60
CA THR A 36 -1.90 -10.27 -15.13
C THR A 36 -0.59 -10.34 -15.96
N SER A 37 -0.62 -10.82 -17.20
CA SER A 37 0.48 -10.68 -18.17
C SER A 37 0.58 -9.28 -18.78
N THR A 38 -0.50 -8.51 -18.68
CA THR A 38 -0.60 -7.08 -19.01
C THR A 38 -1.29 -6.40 -17.83
N PHE A 39 -1.30 -5.07 -17.77
CA PHE A 39 -2.08 -4.37 -16.75
C PHE A 39 -3.20 -3.56 -17.39
N ARG A 40 -4.42 -3.78 -16.90
CA ARG A 40 -5.62 -3.05 -17.32
C ARG A 40 -6.03 -2.10 -16.21
N ILE A 41 -6.15 -0.82 -16.55
CA ILE A 41 -6.78 0.18 -15.70
C ILE A 41 -8.27 0.25 -16.03
N THR A 42 -9.12 0.24 -15.01
CA THR A 42 -10.58 0.37 -15.14
C THR A 42 -11.10 1.34 -14.08
N CYS A 43 -11.91 2.32 -14.48
CA CYS A 43 -12.61 3.22 -13.58
C CYS A 43 -14.12 2.92 -13.59
N PHE A 44 -14.65 2.50 -12.44
CA PHE A 44 -16.08 2.22 -12.30
C PHE A 44 -16.95 3.48 -12.20
N SER A 45 -16.35 4.67 -12.05
CA SER A 45 -17.10 5.93 -11.95
C SER A 45 -17.40 6.59 -13.29
N CYS A 46 -16.46 6.54 -14.25
CA CYS A 46 -16.62 7.17 -15.56
C CYS A 46 -16.48 6.21 -16.75
N GLY A 47 -16.20 4.93 -16.50
CA GLY A 47 -16.01 3.93 -17.55
C GLY A 47 -14.64 3.96 -18.24
N TYR A 48 -13.71 4.82 -17.82
CA TYR A 48 -12.35 4.84 -18.37
C TYR A 48 -11.70 3.45 -18.28
N SER A 49 -11.22 2.95 -19.41
CA SER A 49 -10.56 1.64 -19.49
C SER A 49 -9.39 1.72 -20.46
N LYS A 50 -8.22 1.23 -20.04
CA LYS A 50 -7.02 1.19 -20.88
C LYS A 50 -6.20 -0.05 -20.58
N LEU A 51 -5.72 -0.70 -21.63
CA LEU A 51 -4.77 -1.80 -21.54
C LEU A 51 -3.36 -1.27 -21.78
N GLU A 52 -2.44 -1.56 -20.87
CA GLU A 52 -1.06 -1.13 -20.96
C GLU A 52 -0.13 -2.35 -20.95
N LYS A 53 0.90 -2.27 -21.81
CA LYS A 53 1.86 -3.37 -22.02
C LYS A 53 3.21 -3.10 -21.36
N ASN A 54 3.54 -1.84 -21.06
CA ASN A 54 4.86 -1.43 -20.58
C ASN A 54 4.78 -0.72 -19.25
N TYR A 55 5.34 -1.34 -18.22
CA TYR A 55 5.52 -0.71 -16.91
C TYR A 55 6.63 0.33 -17.01
N ARG A 56 6.30 1.60 -16.79
CA ARG A 56 7.29 2.62 -16.42
C ARG A 56 7.20 2.79 -14.91
N ALA A 57 8.26 2.43 -14.20
CA ALA A 57 8.40 2.79 -12.79
C ALA A 57 8.40 4.32 -12.71
N ALA A 58 7.40 4.90 -12.08
CA ALA A 58 7.38 6.32 -11.77
C ALA A 58 7.21 6.40 -10.26
N GLY A 59 8.21 6.92 -9.55
CA GLY A 59 8.13 7.26 -8.13
C GLY A 59 7.81 6.14 -7.12
N LEU A 60 7.84 6.53 -5.84
CA LEU A 60 7.47 5.67 -4.71
C LEU A 60 5.95 5.51 -4.58
N SER A 61 5.18 6.55 -4.95
CA SER A 61 3.72 6.62 -4.81
C SER A 61 2.97 6.48 -6.14
N SER A 62 3.59 5.84 -7.12
CA SER A 62 3.01 5.66 -8.45
C SER A 62 3.27 4.25 -8.99
N PHE A 63 2.33 3.77 -9.81
CA PHE A 63 2.35 2.46 -10.41
C PHE A 63 2.08 2.57 -11.91
N GLY A 64 3.05 2.18 -12.75
CA GLY A 64 2.89 2.19 -14.20
C GLY A 64 2.57 3.56 -14.78
N GLY A 65 3.09 4.64 -14.17
CA GLY A 65 2.81 6.03 -14.55
C GLY A 65 1.51 6.61 -13.98
N TYR A 66 0.75 5.84 -13.20
CA TYR A 66 -0.46 6.32 -12.51
C TYR A 66 -0.17 6.65 -11.05
N THR A 67 -0.76 7.72 -10.53
CA THR A 67 -0.69 8.06 -9.10
C THR A 67 -1.51 7.08 -8.27
N LEU A 68 -0.97 6.59 -7.16
CA LEU A 68 -1.73 5.73 -6.24
C LEU A 68 -2.89 6.47 -5.59
N TRP A 69 -4.04 5.81 -5.48
CA TRP A 69 -5.23 6.36 -4.82
C TRP A 69 -5.01 6.51 -3.31
N LEU A 70 -4.39 5.49 -2.72
CA LEU A 70 -4.06 5.40 -1.31
C LEU A 70 -2.66 5.97 -1.06
N THR A 71 -2.48 7.26 -1.30
CA THR A 71 -1.27 8.01 -0.94
C THR A 71 -1.63 9.23 -0.09
N THR A 72 -0.74 9.58 0.84
CA THR A 72 -0.88 10.74 1.69
C THR A 72 0.45 11.20 2.29
N GLU A 73 0.60 12.51 2.50
CA GLU A 73 1.76 13.07 3.19
C GLU A 73 1.67 12.82 4.70
N CYS A 74 2.81 12.45 5.29
CA CYS A 74 3.00 12.21 6.71
C CYS A 74 4.44 12.60 7.13
N HIS A 75 4.60 13.78 7.74
CA HIS A 75 5.89 14.29 8.25
C HIS A 75 6.97 14.41 7.17
N GLY A 76 6.64 15.02 6.03
CA GLY A 76 7.55 15.19 4.90
C GLY A 76 7.88 13.89 4.16
N ASN A 77 7.21 12.78 4.51
CA ASN A 77 7.31 11.51 3.82
C ASN A 77 5.96 11.17 3.18
N GLU A 78 5.99 10.35 2.13
CA GLU A 78 4.76 9.78 1.55
C GLU A 78 4.45 8.43 2.19
N LEU A 79 3.25 8.33 2.75
CA LEU A 79 2.63 7.06 3.12
C LEU A 79 1.74 6.62 1.98
N TRP A 80 1.99 5.42 1.45
CA TRP A 80 1.19 4.86 0.37
C TRP A 80 0.89 3.38 0.59
N ALA A 81 -0.15 2.90 -0.08
CA ALA A 81 -0.50 1.48 -0.17
C ALA A 81 -1.03 1.17 -1.58
N TYR A 82 -0.91 -0.09 -2.00
CA TYR A 82 -1.45 -0.54 -3.29
C TYR A 82 -2.96 -0.73 -3.23
N ASN A 83 -3.44 -1.31 -2.13
CA ASN A 83 -4.86 -1.55 -1.90
C ASN A 83 -5.14 -1.56 -0.40
N TYR A 84 -6.40 -1.79 -0.03
CA TYR A 84 -6.81 -1.82 1.37
C TYR A 84 -6.22 -3.01 2.14
N GLU A 85 -5.87 -4.12 1.48
CA GLU A 85 -5.20 -5.25 2.13
C GLU A 85 -3.77 -4.88 2.54
N HIS A 86 -3.02 -4.21 1.65
CA HIS A 86 -1.71 -3.65 1.96
C HIS A 86 -1.82 -2.62 3.09
N LEU A 87 -2.82 -1.72 3.03
CA LEU A 87 -3.03 -0.71 4.07
C LEU A 87 -3.34 -1.35 5.44
N ALA A 88 -4.15 -2.42 5.48
CA ALA A 88 -4.45 -3.17 6.69
C ALA A 88 -3.19 -3.88 7.24
N PHE A 89 -2.36 -4.45 6.38
CA PHE A 89 -1.05 -4.99 6.78
C PHE A 89 -0.18 -3.92 7.44
N LEU A 90 -0.05 -2.73 6.83
CA LEU A 90 0.73 -1.62 7.40
C LEU A 90 0.20 -1.24 8.78
N ARG A 91 -1.12 -1.12 8.94
CA ARG A 91 -1.76 -0.83 10.22
C ARG A 91 -1.37 -1.84 11.29
N LEU A 92 -1.60 -3.13 11.02
CA LEU A 92 -1.33 -4.21 11.96
C LEU A 92 0.15 -4.26 12.34
N HIS A 93 1.05 -4.05 11.38
CA HIS A 93 2.48 -4.09 11.64
C HIS A 93 2.96 -2.91 12.49
N VAL A 94 2.48 -1.71 12.20
CA VAL A 94 2.79 -0.49 12.96
C VAL A 94 2.19 -0.58 14.38
N GLU A 95 0.99 -1.14 14.53
CA GLU A 95 0.35 -1.39 15.83
C GLU A 95 1.08 -2.49 16.62
N ALA A 96 1.52 -3.59 15.99
CA ALA A 96 2.21 -4.69 16.66
C ALA A 96 3.58 -4.28 17.23
N LYS A 97 4.31 -3.38 16.54
CA LYS A 97 5.53 -2.75 17.08
C LYS A 97 5.29 -1.87 18.31
N LEU A 98 4.04 -1.55 18.69
CA LEU A 98 3.73 -1.00 20.02
C LEU A 98 3.84 -2.06 21.12
N ARG A 99 3.69 -3.34 20.78
CA ARG A 99 3.51 -4.44 21.74
C ARG A 99 4.79 -5.26 21.98
N GLU A 100 5.73 -5.30 21.05
CA GLU A 100 6.90 -6.18 21.14
C GLU A 100 8.25 -5.44 21.02
N ARG A 101 9.06 -5.55 22.07
CA ARG A 101 10.49 -5.27 22.09
C ARG A 101 11.26 -6.60 22.17
N ASN A 102 10.94 -7.57 21.31
CA ASN A 102 11.65 -8.84 21.28
C ASN A 102 12.42 -8.95 19.96
N GLY A 103 13.72 -9.23 20.06
CA GLY A 103 14.70 -9.20 18.98
C GLY A 103 14.46 -10.27 17.93
N VAL A 104 13.51 -10.05 17.03
CA VAL A 104 13.32 -10.87 15.84
C VAL A 104 14.37 -10.46 14.80
N GLU A 105 15.21 -11.42 14.41
CA GLU A 105 16.17 -11.27 13.32
C GLU A 105 15.49 -10.75 12.06
N MET A 106 15.93 -9.59 11.59
CA MET A 106 15.42 -8.97 10.38
C MET A 106 16.00 -9.67 9.16
N SER A 107 15.34 -10.73 8.70
CA SER A 107 15.53 -11.15 7.31
C SER A 107 15.09 -10.02 6.39
N ASN A 108 16.02 -9.39 5.67
CA ASN A 108 15.80 -8.22 4.80
C ASN A 108 14.95 -8.52 3.54
N GLN A 109 14.24 -9.65 3.49
CA GLN A 109 13.47 -10.08 2.33
C GLN A 109 11.98 -9.74 2.45
N THR A 110 11.45 -9.63 3.67
CA THR A 110 10.01 -9.47 3.90
C THR A 110 9.56 -8.01 3.75
N LEU A 111 8.28 -7.78 3.43
CA LEU A 111 7.75 -6.41 3.37
C LEU A 111 7.90 -5.71 4.73
N ALA A 112 7.63 -6.43 5.82
CA ALA A 112 7.76 -5.95 7.20
C ALA A 112 9.16 -5.41 7.52
N SER A 113 10.22 -6.12 7.13
CA SER A 113 11.60 -5.69 7.42
C SER A 113 12.08 -4.53 6.53
N ARG A 114 11.43 -4.33 5.38
CA ARG A 114 11.74 -3.28 4.40
C ARG A 114 10.98 -1.97 4.62
N LEU A 115 10.08 -1.91 5.61
CA LEU A 115 9.35 -0.68 5.90
C LEU A 115 10.30 0.46 6.28
N PRO A 116 10.06 1.69 5.81
CA PRO A 116 10.88 2.83 6.18
C PRO A 116 10.97 3.01 7.69
N ARG A 117 12.18 3.31 8.18
CA ARG A 117 12.44 3.48 9.63
C ARG A 117 11.51 4.52 10.27
N TRP A 118 11.16 5.58 9.54
CA TRP A 118 10.26 6.63 10.05
C TRP A 118 8.87 6.08 10.38
N MET A 119 8.36 5.15 9.57
CA MET A 119 7.04 4.54 9.75
C MET A 119 6.98 3.67 11.01
N LEU A 120 8.12 3.06 11.37
CA LEU A 120 8.28 2.22 12.56
C LEU A 120 8.73 2.99 13.81
N SER A 121 9.22 4.23 13.64
CA SER A 121 9.74 5.06 14.72
C SER A 121 8.65 5.43 15.73
N LYS A 122 8.95 5.30 17.03
CA LYS A 122 8.03 5.69 18.11
C LYS A 122 7.57 7.15 17.99
N LYS A 123 8.44 8.04 17.49
CA LYS A 123 8.17 9.47 17.33
C LYS A 123 7.02 9.75 16.36
N TYR A 124 6.98 9.04 15.23
CA TYR A 124 6.03 9.32 14.14
C TYR A 124 4.86 8.34 14.09
N ARG A 125 4.89 7.28 14.92
CA ARG A 125 3.95 6.16 14.87
C ARG A 125 2.49 6.55 14.99
N GLN A 126 2.14 7.45 15.91
CA GLN A 126 0.76 7.89 16.09
C GLN A 126 0.23 8.62 14.85
N ASP A 127 1.08 9.41 14.21
CA ASP A 127 0.71 10.17 13.02
C ASP A 127 0.65 9.28 11.77
N VAL A 128 1.50 8.26 11.70
CA VAL A 128 1.38 7.17 10.71
C VAL A 128 0.01 6.49 10.85
N LEU A 129 -0.40 6.09 12.06
CA LEU A 129 -1.70 5.44 12.28
C LEU A 129 -2.86 6.36 11.93
N LYS A 130 -2.80 7.65 12.28
CA LYS A 130 -3.81 8.65 11.87
C LYS A 130 -3.88 8.76 10.34
N SER A 131 -2.73 8.77 9.67
CA SER A 131 -2.64 8.84 8.20
C SER A 131 -3.23 7.59 7.53
N ILE A 132 -2.98 6.40 8.11
CA ILE A 132 -3.60 5.15 7.68
C ILE A 132 -5.13 5.20 7.83
N ILE A 133 -5.63 5.64 8.99
CA ILE A 133 -7.07 5.78 9.24
C ILE A 133 -7.71 6.78 8.25
N ARG A 134 -7.01 7.86 7.89
CA ARG A 134 -7.45 8.80 6.85
C ARG A 134 -7.57 8.11 5.49
N LEU A 135 -6.61 7.27 5.12
CA LEU A 135 -6.65 6.51 3.86
C LEU A 135 -7.73 5.43 3.84
N GLU A 136 -8.02 4.77 4.96
CA GLU A 136 -9.11 3.78 5.06
C GLU A 136 -10.50 4.40 4.80
N ARG A 137 -10.64 5.71 5.02
CA ARG A 137 -11.87 6.47 4.80
C ARG A 137 -12.03 6.98 3.36
N LYS A 138 -10.97 6.98 2.54
CA LYS A 138 -11.12 7.22 1.09
C LYS A 138 -11.86 6.00 0.53
N ARG A 139 -13.09 6.16 0.06
CA ARG A 139 -13.85 5.15 -0.69
C ARG A 139 -14.56 5.82 -1.85
#